data_AF-A0A958Z402-F1
#
_entry.id   AF-A0A958Z402-F1
#
_cell.length_a   1.000
_cell.length_b   1.000
_cell.length_c   1.000
_cell.angle_alpha   90.00
_cell.angle_beta   90.00
_cell.angle_gamma   90.00
#
_symmetry.space_group_name_H-M   'P 1'
#
loop_
_entity.id
_entity.type
_entity.pdbx_description
1 polymer ?
#
loop_
_entity_poly.entity_id
_entity_poly.type
_entity_poly.pdbx_seq_one_letter_code
_entity_poly.pdbx_strand_id
1 'polypeptide(L)'
;WTWMDEGLNTFTQYVAEQDFGETHPDAIAPNKQYPSRRGPAKNIVDYMAGDQSQLAPIMTKGLNVYNFGANAYAKPATALNILRETIMGRELFDFAFKTYANRWMFKHPTPEDFFRTMEDASAIDLDWYWREWFYTTDYVDIGVKDVKKFYVTSKMNKEAKEMMIARGISESDLPPMVYLVEEDSEDFDESLRNAKLDDVKTLNEYIMDNIPADERAGLKRPNYFYNVTFEKPGGIPMPIIVQYTYSDGSSEKVTYPAEIWRKNDELVGKVIASEKEITKIEVDPDEETADIDTSNNSWPKRKKLGAFDKFKNKKNPD
;
A
#
# COMPACT_ATOMS: atom_id res chain seq x y z
N TRP A 1 -25.33 19.42 2.65
CA TRP A 1 -24.75 18.37 1.80
C TRP A 1 -25.22 17.03 2.33
N THR A 2 -25.75 16.15 1.48
CA THR A 2 -26.44 14.92 1.95
C THR A 2 -25.52 14.03 2.79
N TRP A 3 -24.25 13.88 2.39
CA TRP A 3 -23.29 13.04 3.10
C TRP A 3 -22.98 13.52 4.54
N MET A 4 -23.13 14.81 4.85
CA MET A 4 -22.90 15.32 6.21
C MET A 4 -23.94 14.80 7.20
N ASP A 5 -25.12 14.41 6.72
CA ASP A 5 -26.12 13.73 7.55
C ASP A 5 -25.93 12.21 7.39
N GLU A 6 -26.14 11.70 6.18
CA GLU A 6 -26.21 10.26 5.90
C GLU A 6 -24.86 9.54 6.09
N GLY A 7 -23.78 10.15 5.63
CA GLY A 7 -22.42 9.61 5.69
C GLY A 7 -21.84 9.62 7.10
N LEU A 8 -21.97 10.75 7.82
CA LEU A 8 -21.55 10.85 9.23
C LEU A 8 -22.35 9.90 10.14
N ASN A 9 -23.68 9.79 9.93
CA ASN A 9 -24.50 8.83 10.67
C ASN A 9 -24.08 7.39 10.38
N THR A 10 -23.83 7.05 9.11
CA THR A 10 -23.38 5.70 8.73
C THR A 10 -22.00 5.39 9.32
N PHE A 11 -21.07 6.34 9.31
CA PHE A 11 -19.74 6.17 9.89
C PHE A 11 -19.81 5.97 11.41
N THR A 12 -20.54 6.82 12.13
CA THR A 12 -20.66 6.70 13.59
C THR A 12 -21.42 5.44 14.00
N GLN A 13 -22.45 5.04 13.24
CA GLN A 13 -23.09 3.73 13.41
C GLN A 13 -22.08 2.59 13.23
N TYR A 14 -21.29 2.60 12.17
CA TYR A 14 -20.28 1.58 11.91
C TYR A 14 -19.26 1.47 13.05
N VAL A 15 -18.72 2.60 13.52
CA VAL A 15 -17.76 2.61 14.65
C VAL A 15 -18.41 2.02 15.90
N ALA A 16 -19.63 2.43 16.23
CA ALA A 16 -20.34 1.90 17.39
C ALA A 16 -20.65 0.39 17.27
N GLU A 17 -20.99 -0.10 16.07
CA GLU A 17 -21.17 -1.53 15.79
C GLU A 17 -19.87 -2.31 16.02
N GLN A 18 -18.74 -1.81 15.52
CA GLN A 18 -17.44 -2.46 15.72
C GLN A 18 -17.01 -2.45 17.18
N ASP A 19 -17.11 -1.30 17.87
CA ASP A 19 -16.82 -1.19 19.31
C ASP A 19 -17.72 -2.13 20.14
N PHE A 20 -18.99 -2.28 19.77
CA PHE A 20 -19.89 -3.24 20.40
C PHE A 20 -19.42 -4.68 20.19
N GLY A 21 -19.01 -5.04 18.96
CA GLY A 21 -18.46 -6.36 18.66
C GLY A 21 -17.18 -6.69 19.42
N GLU A 22 -16.29 -5.70 19.58
CA GLU A 22 -15.05 -5.82 20.35
C GLU A 22 -15.34 -6.00 21.86
N THR A 23 -16.30 -5.24 22.40
CA THR A 23 -16.64 -5.24 23.83
C THR A 23 -17.57 -6.37 24.25
N HIS A 24 -18.38 -6.91 23.33
CA HIS A 24 -19.37 -7.95 23.58
C HIS A 24 -19.26 -9.10 22.56
N PRO A 25 -18.13 -9.83 22.50
CA PRO A 25 -17.89 -10.87 21.49
C PRO A 25 -18.92 -12.00 21.53
N ASP A 26 -19.45 -12.34 22.71
CA ASP A 26 -20.47 -13.39 22.85
C ASP A 26 -21.81 -13.00 22.19
N ALA A 27 -22.13 -11.71 22.13
CA ALA A 27 -23.37 -11.20 21.54
C ALA A 27 -23.36 -11.25 20.01
N ILE A 28 -22.17 -11.28 19.40
CA ILE A 28 -22.00 -11.34 17.94
C ILE A 28 -21.60 -12.73 17.45
N ALA A 29 -21.42 -13.71 18.34
CA ALA A 29 -21.08 -15.07 17.98
C ALA A 29 -22.09 -15.64 16.94
N PRO A 30 -21.62 -16.37 15.91
CA PRO A 30 -20.25 -16.86 15.70
C PRO A 30 -19.32 -15.87 14.99
N ASN A 31 -19.73 -14.62 14.79
CA ASN A 31 -18.91 -13.62 14.10
C ASN A 31 -17.76 -13.15 14.99
N LYS A 32 -16.60 -12.89 14.40
CA LYS A 32 -15.43 -12.30 15.09
C LYS A 32 -15.47 -10.78 15.17
N GLN A 33 -16.24 -10.15 14.27
CA GLN A 33 -16.46 -8.72 14.16
C GLN A 33 -17.94 -8.49 13.88
N TYR A 34 -18.46 -7.32 14.22
CA TYR A 34 -19.85 -7.01 13.95
C TYR A 34 -20.09 -7.01 12.42
N PRO A 35 -21.14 -7.68 11.91
CA PRO A 35 -21.38 -7.85 10.47
C PRO A 35 -21.97 -6.59 9.82
N SER A 36 -21.24 -5.48 9.87
CA SER A 36 -21.63 -4.19 9.29
C SER A 36 -21.69 -4.24 7.77
N ARG A 37 -22.71 -3.60 7.18
CA ARG A 37 -22.93 -3.58 5.73
C ARG A 37 -22.22 -2.44 5.00
N ARG A 38 -21.74 -1.43 5.72
CA ARG A 38 -21.04 -0.23 5.24
C ARG A 38 -19.93 0.12 6.22
N GLY A 39 -18.92 0.87 5.78
CA GLY A 39 -17.73 1.20 6.57
C GLY A 39 -16.46 0.51 6.04
N PRO A 40 -16.38 -0.84 6.00
CA PRO A 40 -15.22 -1.53 5.48
C PRO A 40 -14.93 -1.15 4.02
N ALA A 41 -13.64 -1.00 3.69
CA ALA A 41 -13.20 -0.52 2.38
C ALA A 41 -13.63 -1.45 1.24
N LYS A 42 -13.46 -2.77 1.39
CA LYS A 42 -13.94 -3.76 0.41
C LYS A 42 -15.44 -3.65 0.04
N ASN A 43 -16.29 -3.14 0.94
CA ASN A 43 -17.73 -3.10 0.69
C ASN A 43 -18.14 -1.99 -0.30
N ILE A 44 -17.26 -1.02 -0.60
CA ILE A 44 -17.55 0.03 -1.59
C ILE A 44 -17.02 -0.30 -2.99
N VAL A 45 -16.18 -1.34 -3.13
CA VAL A 45 -15.47 -1.68 -4.36
C VAL A 45 -16.42 -1.82 -5.56
N ASP A 46 -17.49 -2.61 -5.44
CA ASP A 46 -18.44 -2.83 -6.54
C ASP A 46 -19.06 -1.52 -7.08
N TYR A 47 -19.29 -0.54 -6.18
CA TYR A 47 -19.81 0.76 -6.57
C TYR A 47 -18.73 1.60 -7.26
N MET A 48 -17.50 1.62 -6.72
CA MET A 48 -16.38 2.40 -7.28
C MET A 48 -15.85 1.82 -8.60
N ALA A 49 -15.93 0.51 -8.79
CA ALA A 49 -15.61 -0.20 -10.02
C ALA A 49 -16.70 -0.07 -11.11
N GLY A 50 -17.84 0.54 -10.77
CA GLY A 50 -18.97 0.72 -11.67
C GLY A 50 -18.65 1.66 -12.85
N ASP A 51 -19.62 1.78 -13.76
CA ASP A 51 -19.54 2.72 -14.88
C ASP A 51 -19.39 4.16 -14.36
N GLN A 52 -18.22 4.74 -14.61
CA GLN A 52 -17.85 6.09 -14.18
C GLN A 52 -18.84 7.16 -14.68
N SER A 53 -19.52 6.93 -15.82
CA SER A 53 -20.55 7.85 -16.33
C SER A 53 -21.83 7.88 -15.47
N GLN A 54 -22.00 6.87 -14.61
CA GLN A 54 -23.11 6.72 -13.67
C GLN A 54 -22.69 6.97 -12.21
N LEU A 55 -21.47 7.44 -11.99
CA LEU A 55 -20.99 7.86 -10.67
C LEU A 55 -21.02 9.38 -10.54
N ALA A 56 -21.07 9.84 -9.30
CA ALA A 56 -20.97 11.25 -8.98
C ALA A 56 -20.05 11.42 -7.76
N PRO A 57 -19.34 12.56 -7.63
CA PRO A 57 -18.60 12.90 -6.42
C PRO A 57 -19.51 12.89 -5.18
N ILE A 58 -18.95 12.65 -3.99
CA ILE A 58 -19.70 12.75 -2.71
C ILE A 58 -20.26 14.17 -2.55
N MET A 59 -19.51 15.17 -3.01
CA MET A 59 -19.93 16.58 -3.10
C MET A 59 -20.88 16.83 -4.27
N THR A 60 -21.90 15.96 -4.42
CA THR A 60 -23.02 16.14 -5.36
C THR A 60 -24.33 16.25 -4.57
N LYS A 61 -25.27 17.05 -5.07
CA LYS A 61 -26.62 17.11 -4.47
C LYS A 61 -27.30 15.75 -4.64
N GLY A 62 -27.91 15.23 -3.58
CA GLY A 62 -28.50 13.89 -3.59
C GLY A 62 -29.61 13.64 -4.63
N LEU A 63 -30.28 14.67 -5.15
CA LEU A 63 -31.25 14.52 -6.26
C LEU A 63 -30.59 14.28 -7.63
N ASN A 64 -29.28 14.50 -7.74
CA ASN A 64 -28.52 14.44 -8.98
C ASN A 64 -27.57 13.22 -9.02
N VAL A 65 -27.81 12.19 -8.21
CA VAL A 65 -26.97 10.98 -8.16
C VAL A 65 -27.78 9.75 -8.55
N TYR A 66 -27.17 8.82 -9.28
CA TYR A 66 -27.83 7.61 -9.77
C TYR A 66 -28.09 6.59 -8.65
N ASN A 67 -27.12 6.41 -7.75
CA ASN A 67 -27.23 5.53 -6.59
C ASN A 67 -27.06 6.33 -5.29
N PHE A 68 -28.19 6.83 -4.78
CA PHE A 68 -28.22 7.63 -3.55
C PHE A 68 -27.64 6.87 -2.34
N GLY A 69 -27.97 5.59 -2.19
CA GLY A 69 -27.50 4.77 -1.07
C GLY A 69 -25.98 4.63 -1.03
N ALA A 70 -25.35 4.41 -2.18
CA ALA A 70 -23.89 4.28 -2.24
C ALA A 70 -23.18 5.64 -2.13
N ASN A 71 -23.66 6.66 -2.84
CA ASN A 71 -23.02 7.98 -2.87
C ASN A 71 -23.18 8.75 -1.54
N ALA A 72 -24.36 8.74 -0.93
CA ALA A 72 -24.64 9.54 0.26
C ALA A 72 -24.26 8.86 1.59
N TYR A 73 -24.26 7.52 1.63
CA TYR A 73 -24.01 6.76 2.86
C TYR A 73 -22.73 5.94 2.79
N ALA A 74 -22.62 5.04 1.79
CA ALA A 74 -21.57 4.02 1.78
C ALA A 74 -20.19 4.61 1.49
N LYS A 75 -20.01 5.33 0.37
CA LYS A 75 -18.71 5.92 -0.02
C LYS A 75 -18.19 6.89 1.05
N PRO A 76 -18.99 7.82 1.62
CA PRO A 76 -18.51 8.71 2.67
C PRO A 76 -18.15 7.98 3.97
N ALA A 77 -18.93 6.98 4.38
CA ALA A 77 -18.60 6.21 5.58
C ALA A 77 -17.33 5.38 5.40
N THR A 78 -17.14 4.81 4.21
CA THR A 78 -15.90 4.11 3.86
C THR A 78 -14.71 5.06 3.81
N ALA A 79 -14.85 6.25 3.21
CA ALA A 79 -13.78 7.25 3.22
C ALA A 79 -13.38 7.62 4.66
N LEU A 80 -14.36 7.93 5.52
CA LEU A 80 -14.06 8.26 6.93
C LEU A 80 -13.43 7.10 7.70
N ASN A 81 -13.83 5.86 7.40
CA ASN A 81 -13.21 4.67 7.99
C ASN A 81 -11.76 4.49 7.53
N ILE A 82 -11.47 4.62 6.23
CA ILE A 82 -10.11 4.57 5.69
C ILE A 82 -9.25 5.69 6.32
N LEU A 83 -9.80 6.89 6.42
CA LEU A 83 -9.13 8.02 7.05
C LEU A 83 -8.76 7.72 8.51
N ARG A 84 -9.69 7.11 9.27
CA ARG A 84 -9.49 6.73 10.67
C ARG A 84 -8.49 5.58 10.85
N GLU A 85 -8.65 4.50 10.10
CA GLU A 85 -7.90 3.25 10.33
C GLU A 85 -6.54 3.26 9.61
N THR A 86 -6.47 3.83 8.41
CA THR A 86 -5.32 3.67 7.51
C THR A 86 -4.47 4.93 7.39
N ILE A 87 -5.08 6.12 7.38
CA ILE A 87 -4.35 7.38 7.12
C ILE A 87 -3.90 8.07 8.40
N MET A 88 -4.83 8.34 9.32
CA MET A 88 -4.56 9.13 10.53
C MET A 88 -4.27 8.27 11.77
N GLY A 89 -4.83 7.05 11.80
CA GLY A 89 -4.91 6.24 13.00
C GLY A 89 -6.03 6.70 13.96
N ARG A 90 -6.57 5.74 14.74
CA ARG A 90 -7.75 5.92 15.58
C ARG A 90 -7.63 7.10 16.55
N GLU A 91 -6.53 7.18 17.29
CA GLU A 91 -6.35 8.19 18.34
C GLU A 91 -6.44 9.62 17.79
N LEU A 92 -5.70 9.90 16.71
CA LEU A 92 -5.63 11.22 16.12
C LEU A 92 -6.92 11.59 15.39
N PHE A 93 -7.50 10.63 14.67
CA PHE A 93 -8.81 10.81 14.04
C PHE A 93 -9.89 11.11 15.09
N ASP A 94 -9.97 10.31 16.16
CA ASP A 94 -11.00 10.44 17.19
C ASP A 94 -10.86 11.77 17.95
N PHE A 95 -9.62 12.21 18.20
CA PHE A 95 -9.34 13.53 18.76
C PHE A 95 -9.85 14.66 17.84
N ALA A 96 -9.53 14.60 16.55
CA ALA A 96 -9.94 15.60 15.57
C ALA A 96 -11.46 15.62 15.36
N PHE A 97 -12.08 14.45 15.26
CA PHE A 97 -13.53 14.29 15.12
C PHE A 97 -14.29 14.79 16.34
N LYS A 98 -13.80 14.49 17.55
CA LYS A 98 -14.34 15.05 18.80
C LYS A 98 -14.19 16.57 18.85
N THR A 99 -13.08 17.11 18.36
CA THR A 99 -12.86 18.56 18.28
C THR A 99 -13.88 19.21 17.33
N TYR A 100 -14.13 18.62 16.16
CA TYR A 100 -15.19 19.03 15.25
C TYR A 100 -16.56 19.03 15.92
N ALA A 101 -16.94 17.92 16.57
CA ALA A 101 -18.22 17.82 17.25
C ALA A 101 -18.41 18.92 18.32
N ASN A 102 -17.38 19.22 19.12
CA ASN A 102 -17.43 20.28 20.13
C ASN A 102 -17.48 21.69 19.52
N ARG A 103 -16.74 21.97 18.44
CA ARG A 103 -16.74 23.29 17.79
C ARG A 103 -18.10 23.63 17.19
N TRP A 104 -18.79 22.63 16.66
CA TRP A 104 -19.97 22.79 15.82
C TRP A 104 -21.27 22.29 16.45
N MET A 105 -21.24 21.80 17.69
CA MET A 105 -22.45 21.43 18.41
C MET A 105 -23.44 22.60 18.45
N PHE A 106 -24.70 22.29 18.13
CA PHE A 106 -25.82 23.25 18.05
C PHE A 106 -25.64 24.36 16.98
N LYS A 107 -24.84 24.12 15.94
CA LYS A 107 -24.65 25.00 14.78
C LYS A 107 -24.96 24.28 13.46
N HIS A 108 -24.78 24.98 12.33
CA HIS A 108 -24.96 24.46 10.98
C HIS A 108 -23.64 24.42 10.20
N PRO A 109 -22.76 23.43 10.46
CA PRO A 109 -21.48 23.33 9.77
C PRO A 109 -21.65 22.96 8.30
N THR A 110 -20.71 23.44 7.49
CA THR A 110 -20.49 23.04 6.10
C THR A 110 -19.42 21.94 6.02
N PRO A 111 -19.29 21.20 4.91
CA PRO A 111 -18.17 20.30 4.66
C PRO A 111 -16.81 20.92 4.92
N GLU A 112 -16.63 22.17 4.53
CA GLU A 112 -15.38 22.90 4.70
C GLU A 112 -15.03 23.10 6.18
N ASP A 113 -16.04 23.26 7.04
CA ASP A 113 -15.85 23.34 8.49
C ASP A 113 -15.39 21.99 9.09
N PHE A 114 -15.87 20.88 8.52
CA PHE A 114 -15.41 19.53 8.87
C PHE A 114 -13.97 19.30 8.40
N PHE A 115 -13.70 19.47 7.10
CA PHE A 115 -12.37 19.26 6.51
C PHE A 115 -11.29 20.07 7.23
N ARG A 116 -11.51 21.38 7.42
CA ARG A 116 -10.56 22.26 8.12
C ARG A 116 -10.35 21.86 9.57
N THR A 117 -11.40 21.38 10.27
CA THR A 117 -11.23 20.96 11.66
C THR A 117 -10.43 19.65 11.74
N MET A 118 -10.67 18.72 10.82
CA MET A 118 -9.91 17.47 10.78
C MET A 118 -8.42 17.72 10.54
N GLU A 119 -8.07 18.65 9.65
CA GLU A 119 -6.67 19.06 9.39
C GLU A 119 -6.06 19.85 10.54
N ASP A 120 -6.73 20.91 10.99
CA ASP A 120 -6.25 21.80 12.06
C ASP A 120 -6.00 21.04 13.37
N ALA A 121 -6.91 20.14 13.76
CA ALA A 121 -6.78 19.40 15.00
C ALA A 121 -5.76 18.24 14.91
N SER A 122 -5.54 17.68 13.72
CA SER A 122 -4.61 16.56 13.54
C SER A 122 -3.20 16.98 13.13
N ALA A 123 -3.05 18.19 12.59
CA ALA A 123 -1.84 18.67 11.91
C ALA A 123 -1.39 17.79 10.73
N ILE A 124 -2.31 17.02 10.13
CA ILE A 124 -2.09 16.26 8.90
C ILE A 124 -2.64 17.04 7.70
N ASP A 125 -1.87 17.10 6.62
CA ASP A 125 -2.32 17.60 5.32
C ASP A 125 -3.25 16.56 4.66
N LEU A 126 -4.53 16.88 4.56
CA LEU A 126 -5.57 16.00 4.01
C LEU A 126 -6.17 16.55 2.72
N ASP A 127 -5.61 17.63 2.14
CA ASP A 127 -6.13 18.26 0.93
C ASP A 127 -6.27 17.26 -0.22
N TRP A 128 -5.25 16.41 -0.39
CA TRP A 128 -5.25 15.33 -1.38
C TRP A 128 -6.38 14.33 -1.08
N TYR A 129 -6.57 13.95 0.18
CA TYR A 129 -7.56 12.96 0.58
C TYR A 129 -8.98 13.47 0.32
N TRP A 130 -9.26 14.71 0.72
CA TRP A 130 -10.55 15.35 0.50
C TRP A 130 -10.85 15.50 -0.98
N ARG A 131 -9.88 15.98 -1.77
CA ARG A 131 -10.05 16.13 -3.22
C ARG A 131 -10.46 14.81 -3.87
N GLU A 132 -9.69 13.75 -3.66
CA GLU A 132 -9.89 12.50 -4.39
C GLU A 132 -11.11 11.71 -3.90
N TRP A 133 -11.36 11.66 -2.59
CA TRP A 133 -12.52 10.92 -2.09
C TRP A 133 -13.84 11.67 -2.27
N PHE A 134 -13.85 13.00 -2.10
CA PHE A 134 -15.09 13.78 -2.01
C PHE A 134 -15.45 14.54 -3.28
N TYR A 135 -14.47 14.95 -4.08
CA TYR A 135 -14.69 15.81 -5.25
C TYR A 135 -14.50 15.12 -6.60
N THR A 136 -13.98 13.89 -6.65
CA THR A 136 -13.86 13.11 -7.89
C THR A 136 -14.70 11.83 -7.86
N THR A 137 -14.81 11.19 -9.03
CA THR A 137 -15.36 9.82 -9.15
C THR A 137 -14.27 8.77 -9.22
N ASP A 138 -13.00 9.16 -9.06
CA ASP A 138 -11.86 8.26 -9.20
C ASP A 138 -11.93 7.09 -8.22
N TYR A 139 -11.07 6.10 -8.47
CA TYR A 139 -10.97 4.87 -7.72
C TYR A 139 -9.52 4.55 -7.35
N VAL A 140 -9.37 3.67 -6.36
CA VAL A 140 -8.08 3.10 -5.96
C VAL A 140 -7.83 1.85 -6.79
N ASP A 141 -6.64 1.75 -7.36
CA ASP A 141 -6.09 0.56 -8.01
C ASP A 141 -4.57 0.69 -7.89
N ILE A 142 -3.95 -0.19 -7.10
CA ILE A 142 -2.51 -0.23 -6.83
C ILE A 142 -1.99 -1.66 -6.98
N GLY A 143 -1.09 -1.87 -7.93
CA GLY A 143 -0.55 -3.18 -8.27
C GLY A 143 0.95 -3.32 -8.06
N VAL A 144 1.43 -4.57 -8.10
CA VAL A 144 2.84 -4.88 -8.31
C VAL A 144 3.09 -5.04 -9.81
N LYS A 145 3.76 -4.05 -10.40
CA LYS A 145 4.06 -4.04 -11.83
C LYS A 145 5.18 -4.99 -12.20
N ASP A 146 6.29 -4.90 -11.47
CA ASP A 146 7.52 -5.62 -11.77
C ASP A 146 8.35 -5.87 -10.51
N VAL A 147 9.09 -6.98 -10.50
CA VAL A 147 10.00 -7.35 -9.41
C VAL A 147 11.29 -7.88 -10.02
N LYS A 148 12.36 -7.10 -9.87
CA LYS A 148 13.68 -7.47 -10.35
C LYS A 148 14.55 -7.90 -9.19
N LYS A 149 15.15 -9.08 -9.27
CA LYS A 149 16.08 -9.59 -8.27
C LYS A 149 17.51 -9.27 -8.68
N PHE A 150 18.31 -8.84 -7.71
CA PHE A 150 19.70 -8.42 -7.89
C PHE A 150 20.64 -9.18 -6.98
N TYR A 151 21.84 -9.41 -7.49
CA TYR A 151 22.96 -10.05 -6.81
C TYR A 151 24.15 -9.12 -6.73
N VAL A 152 24.89 -9.19 -5.63
CA VAL A 152 26.03 -8.32 -5.37
C VAL A 152 27.31 -8.98 -5.89
N THR A 153 28.16 -8.21 -6.58
CA THR A 153 29.44 -8.70 -7.09
C THR A 153 30.50 -7.60 -7.11
N SER A 154 31.77 -8.01 -7.02
CA SER A 154 32.92 -7.12 -7.27
C SER A 154 33.24 -7.00 -8.77
N LYS A 155 32.61 -7.81 -9.62
CA LYS A 155 32.86 -7.82 -11.08
C LYS A 155 32.00 -6.75 -11.75
N MET A 156 32.64 -5.85 -12.49
CA MET A 156 31.96 -4.79 -13.23
C MET A 156 31.02 -5.38 -14.30
N ASN A 157 29.75 -4.96 -14.25
CA ASN A 157 28.70 -5.35 -15.20
C ASN A 157 28.72 -4.44 -16.46
N LYS A 158 27.95 -4.81 -17.47
CA LYS A 158 27.83 -4.10 -18.76
C LYS A 158 27.33 -2.67 -18.57
N GLU A 159 26.31 -2.47 -17.74
CA GLU A 159 25.74 -1.13 -17.48
C GLU A 159 26.77 -0.17 -16.88
N ALA A 160 27.59 -0.63 -15.93
CA ALA A 160 28.67 0.16 -15.35
C ALA A 160 29.75 0.51 -16.40
N LYS A 161 30.13 -0.44 -17.28
CA LYS A 161 31.06 -0.17 -18.39
C LYS A 161 30.53 0.88 -19.34
N GLU A 162 29.27 0.76 -19.74
CA GLU A 162 28.61 1.73 -20.62
C GLU A 162 28.53 3.12 -19.97
N MET A 163 28.18 3.19 -18.68
CA MET A 163 28.15 4.43 -17.91
C MET A 163 29.53 5.09 -17.84
N MET A 164 30.59 4.31 -17.62
CA MET A 164 31.96 4.82 -17.59
C MET A 164 32.38 5.42 -18.92
N ILE A 165 32.13 4.69 -20.02
CA ILE A 165 32.42 5.17 -21.38
C ILE A 165 31.66 6.46 -21.65
N ALA A 166 30.37 6.52 -21.33
CA ALA A 166 29.53 7.70 -21.53
C ALA A 166 30.00 8.92 -20.73
N ARG A 167 30.65 8.70 -19.57
CA ARG A 167 31.18 9.76 -18.70
C ARG A 167 32.67 10.03 -18.89
N GLY A 168 33.34 9.32 -19.79
CA GLY A 168 34.79 9.43 -20.02
C GLY A 168 35.65 9.02 -18.81
N ILE A 169 35.16 8.09 -17.99
CA ILE A 169 35.85 7.60 -16.79
C ILE A 169 36.66 6.35 -17.16
N SER A 170 37.95 6.30 -16.81
CA SER A 170 38.78 5.09 -16.95
C SER A 170 38.56 4.16 -15.75
N GLU A 171 38.70 2.85 -15.96
CA GLU A 171 38.62 1.86 -14.88
C GLU A 171 39.69 2.09 -13.80
N SER A 172 40.87 2.59 -14.20
CA SER A 172 41.95 2.98 -13.29
C SER A 172 41.57 4.10 -12.32
N ASP A 173 40.56 4.90 -12.66
CA ASP A 173 40.16 6.07 -11.88
C ASP A 173 39.11 5.72 -10.83
N LEU A 174 38.55 4.50 -10.90
CA LEU A 174 37.54 4.05 -9.97
C LEU A 174 38.17 3.44 -8.72
N PRO A 175 37.70 3.82 -7.52
CA PRO A 175 38.02 3.06 -6.32
C PRO A 175 37.43 1.64 -6.41
N PRO A 176 37.79 0.72 -5.50
CA PRO A 176 37.10 -0.57 -5.39
C PRO A 176 35.59 -0.37 -5.25
N MET A 177 34.83 -0.85 -6.24
CA MET A 177 33.38 -0.72 -6.30
C MET A 177 32.68 -2.06 -6.04
N VAL A 178 31.39 -1.96 -5.76
CA VAL A 178 30.45 -3.07 -5.70
C VAL A 178 29.37 -2.83 -6.74
N TYR A 179 28.95 -3.88 -7.42
CA TYR A 179 27.96 -3.82 -8.50
C TYR A 179 26.75 -4.70 -8.16
N LEU A 180 25.60 -4.32 -8.70
CA LEU A 180 24.38 -5.13 -8.68
C LEU A 180 24.17 -5.74 -10.07
N VAL A 181 23.91 -7.04 -10.12
CA VAL A 181 23.60 -7.78 -11.35
C VAL A 181 22.19 -8.30 -11.27
N GLU A 182 21.35 -7.94 -12.24
CA GLU A 182 19.97 -8.41 -12.34
C GLU A 182 19.95 -9.90 -12.74
N GLU A 183 19.09 -10.70 -12.11
CA GLU A 183 18.99 -12.16 -12.31
C GLU A 183 18.76 -12.57 -13.77
N ASP A 184 17.99 -11.78 -14.53
CA ASP A 184 17.65 -12.06 -15.93
C ASP A 184 18.62 -11.38 -16.93
N SER A 185 19.72 -10.80 -16.47
CA SER A 185 20.68 -10.08 -17.33
C SER A 185 21.76 -10.99 -17.93
N GLU A 186 22.41 -10.52 -19.02
CA GLU A 186 23.52 -11.22 -19.68
C GLU A 186 24.76 -11.39 -18.76
N ASP A 187 24.90 -10.54 -17.75
CA ASP A 187 26.00 -10.58 -16.78
C ASP A 187 25.74 -11.55 -15.61
N PHE A 188 24.55 -12.15 -15.54
CA PHE A 188 24.19 -13.09 -14.49
C PHE A 188 24.91 -14.43 -14.67
N ASP A 189 25.55 -14.88 -13.59
CA ASP A 189 26.18 -16.19 -13.48
C ASP A 189 25.48 -16.97 -12.35
N GLU A 190 25.17 -18.25 -12.59
CA GLU A 190 24.49 -19.14 -11.63
C GLU A 190 25.19 -19.19 -10.26
N SER A 191 26.53 -19.04 -10.23
CA SER A 191 27.29 -19.03 -8.98
C SER A 191 26.90 -17.87 -8.04
N LEU A 192 26.36 -16.77 -8.59
CA LEU A 192 25.89 -15.62 -7.80
C LEU A 192 24.70 -15.95 -6.91
N ARG A 193 23.90 -16.99 -7.24
CA ARG A 193 22.78 -17.43 -6.39
C ARG A 193 23.24 -17.87 -4.99
N ASN A 194 24.44 -18.43 -4.92
CA ASN A 194 25.04 -18.96 -3.70
C ASN A 194 26.06 -18.01 -3.07
N ALA A 195 26.37 -16.90 -3.74
CA ALA A 195 27.29 -15.89 -3.25
C ALA A 195 26.69 -15.18 -2.04
N LYS A 196 27.45 -15.12 -0.95
CA LYS A 196 27.09 -14.30 0.21
C LYS A 196 27.71 -12.92 0.06
N LEU A 197 27.13 -11.92 0.72
CA LEU A 197 27.78 -10.61 0.86
C LEU A 197 29.22 -10.73 1.39
N ASP A 198 29.43 -11.68 2.29
CA ASP A 198 30.73 -12.00 2.90
C ASP A 198 31.72 -12.66 1.93
N ASP A 199 31.34 -12.93 0.69
CA ASP A 199 32.26 -13.38 -0.37
C ASP A 199 32.66 -12.20 -1.29
N VAL A 200 31.99 -11.05 -1.18
CA VAL A 200 32.25 -9.85 -1.98
C VAL A 200 33.47 -9.13 -1.42
N LYS A 201 34.64 -9.44 -1.97
CA LYS A 201 35.96 -8.97 -1.50
C LYS A 201 35.99 -7.45 -1.22
N THR A 202 35.54 -6.62 -2.16
CA THR A 202 35.60 -5.16 -2.04
C THR A 202 34.73 -4.64 -0.91
N LEU A 203 33.55 -5.23 -0.72
CA LEU A 203 32.65 -4.88 0.37
C LEU A 203 33.23 -5.30 1.74
N ASN A 204 33.77 -6.51 1.83
CA ASN A 204 34.37 -7.00 3.06
C ASN A 204 35.58 -6.18 3.50
N GLU A 205 36.47 -5.86 2.57
CA GLU A 205 37.63 -5.00 2.84
C GLU A 205 37.14 -3.65 3.39
N TYR A 206 36.14 -3.04 2.75
CA TYR A 206 35.55 -1.80 3.24
C TYR A 206 34.98 -1.92 4.66
N ILE A 207 34.21 -2.97 4.96
CA ILE A 207 33.65 -3.21 6.30
C ILE A 207 34.76 -3.42 7.35
N MET A 208 35.80 -4.19 7.00
CA MET A 208 36.92 -4.48 7.90
C MET A 208 37.78 -3.25 8.18
N ASP A 209 37.91 -2.34 7.21
CA ASP A 209 38.74 -1.15 7.34
C ASP A 209 37.99 0.03 7.99
N ASN A 210 36.67 0.12 7.82
CA ASN A 210 35.89 1.31 8.21
C ASN A 210 34.93 1.09 9.39
N ILE A 211 34.58 -0.16 9.73
CA ILE A 211 33.62 -0.44 10.80
C ILE A 211 34.34 -1.11 11.98
N PRO A 212 34.24 -0.57 13.22
CA PRO A 212 34.82 -1.19 14.41
C PRO A 212 34.30 -2.61 14.69
N ALA A 213 35.13 -3.46 15.30
CA ALA A 213 34.82 -4.88 15.47
C ALA A 213 33.58 -5.15 16.35
N ASP A 214 33.35 -4.31 17.35
CA ASP A 214 32.20 -4.33 18.25
C ASP A 214 30.89 -3.93 17.54
N GLU A 215 30.96 -3.09 16.50
CA GLU A 215 29.80 -2.67 15.71
C GLU A 215 29.43 -3.69 14.60
N ARG A 216 30.40 -4.49 14.12
CA ARG A 216 30.19 -5.45 13.02
C ARG A 216 29.14 -6.52 13.32
N ALA A 217 28.96 -6.89 14.58
CA ALA A 217 28.01 -7.92 15.00
C ALA A 217 26.54 -7.48 14.82
N GLY A 218 26.26 -6.18 14.79
CA GLY A 218 24.92 -5.62 14.59
C GLY A 218 24.57 -5.28 13.15
N LEU A 219 25.50 -5.45 12.20
CA LEU A 219 25.26 -5.15 10.80
C LEU A 219 24.32 -6.18 10.18
N LYS A 220 23.23 -5.70 9.57
CA LYS A 220 22.36 -6.52 8.72
C LYS A 220 23.15 -7.01 7.50
N ARG A 221 22.95 -8.27 7.11
CA ARG A 221 23.64 -8.90 5.97
C ARG A 221 22.63 -9.37 4.91
N PRO A 222 21.99 -8.44 4.18
CA PRO A 222 20.99 -8.79 3.18
C PRO A 222 21.62 -9.50 1.98
N ASN A 223 21.37 -10.80 1.79
CA ASN A 223 21.87 -11.53 0.62
C ASN A 223 20.94 -11.42 -0.60
N TYR A 224 19.76 -10.81 -0.44
CA TYR A 224 18.77 -10.67 -1.50
C TYR A 224 18.39 -9.20 -1.67
N PHE A 225 18.56 -8.70 -2.89
CA PHE A 225 18.19 -7.34 -3.26
C PHE A 225 17.10 -7.39 -4.32
N TYR A 226 16.08 -6.57 -4.16
CA TYR A 226 14.97 -6.47 -5.11
C TYR A 226 14.75 -5.00 -5.47
N ASN A 227 14.39 -4.75 -6.73
CA ASN A 227 13.70 -3.52 -7.11
C ASN A 227 12.24 -3.89 -7.41
N VAL A 228 11.34 -3.45 -6.55
CA VAL A 228 9.90 -3.67 -6.68
C VAL A 228 9.30 -2.40 -7.27
N THR A 229 8.68 -2.52 -8.45
CA THR A 229 7.95 -1.43 -9.07
C THR A 229 6.48 -1.59 -8.76
N PHE A 230 5.92 -0.62 -8.04
CA PHE A 230 4.49 -0.48 -7.82
C PHE A 230 3.89 0.42 -8.91
N GLU A 231 2.67 0.12 -9.32
CA GLU A 231 1.89 0.95 -10.23
C GLU A 231 0.59 1.38 -9.60
N LYS A 232 0.09 2.57 -9.99
CA LYS A 232 -1.20 3.09 -9.57
C LYS A 232 -2.05 3.42 -10.81
N PRO A 233 -2.71 2.43 -11.43
CA PRO A 233 -3.66 2.70 -12.52
C PRO A 233 -4.88 3.52 -12.08
N GLY A 234 -5.19 3.52 -10.77
CA GLY A 234 -6.27 4.29 -10.18
C GLY A 234 -5.94 5.78 -10.01
N GLY A 235 -6.98 6.61 -9.98
CA GLY A 235 -6.84 8.06 -9.78
C GLY A 235 -6.59 8.47 -8.32
N ILE A 236 -7.00 7.65 -7.36
CA ILE A 236 -6.87 7.98 -5.93
C ILE A 236 -5.51 7.47 -5.39
N PRO A 237 -4.57 8.36 -5.01
CA PRO A 237 -3.35 7.97 -4.32
C PRO A 237 -3.70 7.45 -2.93
N MET A 238 -3.11 6.32 -2.56
CA MET A 238 -3.25 5.71 -1.23
C MET A 238 -1.87 5.25 -0.73
N PRO A 239 -1.69 5.05 0.59
CA PRO A 239 -0.53 4.35 1.10
C PRO A 239 -0.39 2.96 0.44
N ILE A 240 0.84 2.56 0.13
CA ILE A 240 1.13 1.22 -0.35
C ILE A 240 1.35 0.34 0.88
N ILE A 241 0.31 -0.40 1.27
CA ILE A 241 0.38 -1.44 2.31
C ILE A 241 0.83 -2.71 1.62
N VAL A 242 1.99 -3.25 1.97
CA VAL A 242 2.56 -4.43 1.31
C VAL A 242 2.97 -5.47 2.33
N GLN A 243 2.63 -6.73 2.05
CA GLN A 243 3.13 -7.89 2.78
C GLN A 243 4.16 -8.64 1.95
N TYR A 244 5.37 -8.76 2.50
CA TYR A 244 6.43 -9.61 2.00
C TYR A 244 6.36 -10.96 2.71
N THR A 245 6.30 -12.05 1.95
CA THR A 245 6.43 -13.42 2.48
C THR A 245 7.78 -13.97 2.08
N TYR A 246 8.47 -14.57 3.05
CA TYR A 246 9.83 -15.08 2.88
C TYR A 246 9.84 -16.60 2.65
N SER A 247 10.97 -17.12 2.16
CA SER A 247 11.14 -18.55 1.86
C SER A 247 11.07 -19.47 3.09
N ASP A 248 11.29 -18.94 4.30
CA ASP A 248 11.14 -19.67 5.55
C ASP A 248 9.70 -19.67 6.11
N GLY A 249 8.76 -19.07 5.38
CA GLY A 249 7.35 -18.94 5.77
C GLY A 249 7.04 -17.76 6.70
N SER A 250 8.05 -17.00 7.13
CA SER A 250 7.82 -15.74 7.86
C SER A 250 7.28 -14.65 6.92
N SER A 251 6.62 -13.64 7.48
CA SER A 251 6.12 -12.49 6.71
C SER A 251 6.33 -11.19 7.46
N GLU A 252 6.41 -10.10 6.69
CA GLU A 252 6.53 -8.74 7.19
C GLU A 252 5.58 -7.84 6.42
N LYS A 253 4.82 -7.01 7.14
CA LYS A 253 3.98 -5.97 6.55
C LYS A 253 4.67 -4.63 6.67
N VAL A 254 4.76 -3.90 5.56
CA VAL A 254 5.33 -2.57 5.47
C VAL A 254 4.29 -1.64 4.86
N THR A 255 4.14 -0.45 5.42
CA THR A 255 3.29 0.60 4.86
C THR A 255 4.15 1.75 4.38
N TYR A 256 4.05 2.08 3.10
CA TYR A 256 4.61 3.31 2.55
C TYR A 256 3.52 4.37 2.49
N PRO A 257 3.76 5.60 2.98
CA PRO A 257 2.72 6.61 3.06
C PRO A 257 2.36 7.15 1.65
N ALA A 258 1.19 7.78 1.50
CA ALA A 258 0.67 8.21 0.19
C ALA A 258 1.59 9.21 -0.55
N GLU A 259 2.44 9.94 0.18
CA GLU A 259 3.42 10.87 -0.36
C GLU A 259 4.47 10.20 -1.25
N ILE A 260 4.55 8.87 -1.23
CA ILE A 260 5.40 8.09 -2.12
C ILE A 260 5.14 8.40 -3.61
N TRP A 261 3.92 8.81 -3.95
CA TRP A 261 3.48 9.15 -5.31
C TRP A 261 3.88 10.57 -5.76
N ARG A 262 4.42 11.43 -4.88
CA ARG A 262 4.64 12.87 -5.17
C ARG A 262 5.57 13.17 -6.35
N LYS A 263 6.54 12.31 -6.62
CA LYS A 263 7.50 12.51 -7.74
C LYS A 263 7.03 11.87 -9.04
N ASN A 264 6.24 10.81 -8.93
CA ASN A 264 5.65 10.10 -10.05
C ASN A 264 4.37 9.43 -9.54
N ASP A 265 3.24 9.90 -10.06
CA ASP A 265 1.92 9.47 -9.63
C ASP A 265 1.47 8.15 -10.29
N GLU A 266 2.21 7.66 -11.29
CA GLU A 266 1.89 6.40 -11.98
C GLU A 266 2.72 5.23 -11.47
N LEU A 267 4.01 5.46 -11.21
CA LEU A 267 4.98 4.40 -10.94
C LEU A 267 5.98 4.79 -9.85
N VAL A 268 6.23 3.85 -8.94
CA VAL A 268 7.25 3.99 -7.89
C VAL A 268 8.09 2.73 -7.81
N GLY A 269 9.42 2.90 -7.88
CA GLY A 269 10.38 1.84 -7.57
C GLY A 269 10.83 1.87 -6.11
N LYS A 270 10.88 0.71 -5.47
CA LYS A 270 11.41 0.52 -4.11
C LYS A 270 12.48 -0.56 -4.10
N VAL A 271 13.67 -0.18 -3.63
CA VAL A 271 14.75 -1.11 -3.35
C VAL A 271 14.50 -1.78 -2.00
N ILE A 272 14.46 -3.11 -1.99
CA ILE A 272 14.27 -3.94 -0.81
C ILE A 272 15.53 -4.79 -0.64
N ALA A 273 16.16 -4.70 0.53
CA ALA A 273 17.30 -5.51 0.91
C ALA A 273 16.89 -6.45 2.05
N SER A 274 17.00 -7.76 1.83
CA SER A 274 16.54 -8.79 2.75
C SER A 274 17.60 -9.86 2.99
N GLU A 275 17.66 -10.37 4.21
CA GLU A 275 18.49 -11.53 4.57
C GLU A 275 17.85 -12.85 4.09
N LYS A 276 16.55 -12.82 3.81
CA LYS A 276 15.74 -13.95 3.36
C LYS A 276 15.18 -13.71 1.97
N GLU A 277 15.05 -14.78 1.20
CA GLU A 277 14.43 -14.69 -0.13
C GLU A 277 12.95 -14.34 -0.01
N ILE A 278 12.48 -13.39 -0.82
CA ILE A 278 11.07 -13.01 -0.91
C ILE A 278 10.42 -13.94 -1.94
N THR A 279 9.39 -14.67 -1.52
CA THR A 279 8.65 -15.62 -2.36
C THR A 279 7.28 -15.10 -2.78
N LYS A 280 6.73 -14.12 -2.05
CA LYS A 280 5.47 -13.46 -2.38
C LYS A 280 5.49 -12.01 -1.95
N ILE A 281 4.95 -11.14 -2.80
CA ILE A 281 4.63 -9.75 -2.50
C ILE A 281 3.13 -9.57 -2.72
N GLU A 282 2.45 -8.98 -1.75
CA GLU A 282 1.01 -8.74 -1.80
C GLU A 282 0.67 -7.33 -1.35
N VAL A 283 0.05 -6.54 -2.23
CA VAL A 283 -0.47 -5.21 -1.95
C VAL A 283 -1.86 -5.33 -1.34
N ASP A 284 -2.08 -4.53 -0.29
CA ASP A 284 -3.34 -4.41 0.46
C ASP A 284 -3.94 -5.77 0.87
N PRO A 285 -3.19 -6.62 1.60
CA PRO A 285 -3.61 -7.99 1.92
C PRO A 285 -4.90 -8.06 2.75
N ASP A 286 -5.23 -6.99 3.48
CA ASP A 286 -6.41 -6.89 4.34
C ASP A 286 -7.55 -6.06 3.72
N GLU A 287 -7.39 -5.64 2.45
CA GLU A 287 -8.38 -4.87 1.68
C GLU A 287 -8.80 -3.55 2.37
N GLU A 288 -7.82 -2.80 2.88
CA GLU A 288 -7.97 -1.57 3.66
C GLU A 288 -8.14 -0.31 2.79
N THR A 289 -7.81 -0.37 1.49
CA THR A 289 -7.74 0.81 0.62
C THR A 289 -8.90 0.97 -0.36
N ALA A 290 -9.77 -0.03 -0.48
CA ALA A 290 -10.86 -0.11 -1.48
C ALA A 290 -10.34 -0.22 -2.93
N ASP A 291 -9.26 -0.97 -3.12
CA ASP A 291 -8.73 -1.31 -4.44
C ASP A 291 -9.78 -2.05 -5.30
N ILE A 292 -10.05 -1.53 -6.50
CA ILE A 292 -11.07 -2.08 -7.39
C ILE A 292 -10.58 -3.25 -8.25
N ASP A 293 -9.26 -3.46 -8.39
CA ASP A 293 -8.68 -4.56 -9.15
C ASP A 293 -7.56 -5.27 -8.39
N THR A 294 -7.96 -6.18 -7.50
CA THR A 294 -7.00 -7.01 -6.75
C THR A 294 -6.22 -8.02 -7.60
N SER A 295 -6.43 -8.08 -8.93
CA SER A 295 -5.76 -9.06 -9.78
C SER A 295 -4.30 -8.71 -10.11
N ASN A 296 -3.90 -7.46 -9.91
CA ASN A 296 -2.52 -6.98 -10.05
C ASN A 296 -1.78 -6.84 -8.69
N ASN A 297 -2.45 -7.08 -7.55
CA ASN A 297 -1.88 -6.89 -6.20
C ASN A 297 -0.80 -7.90 -5.82
N SER A 298 -0.51 -8.91 -6.64
CA SER A 298 0.35 -10.03 -6.22
C SER A 298 1.49 -10.29 -7.19
N TRP A 299 2.67 -10.51 -6.61
CA TRP A 299 3.80 -11.15 -7.26
C TRP A 299 4.19 -12.44 -6.52
N PRO A 300 4.42 -13.56 -7.24
CA PRO A 300 4.11 -13.77 -8.65
C PRO A 300 2.61 -13.60 -8.93
N LYS A 301 2.26 -13.15 -10.14
CA LYS A 301 0.85 -12.95 -10.51
C LYS A 301 0.06 -14.24 -10.28
N ARG A 302 -1.00 -14.16 -9.49
CA ARG A 302 -1.92 -15.29 -9.26
C ARG A 302 -2.41 -15.81 -10.62
N LYS A 303 -2.16 -17.08 -10.92
CA LYS A 303 -2.80 -17.74 -12.07
C LYS A 303 -4.31 -17.66 -11.88
N LYS A 304 -5.02 -16.90 -12.73
CA LYS A 304 -6.49 -16.94 -12.80
C LYS A 304 -6.89 -18.36 -13.20
N LEU A 305 -7.15 -19.24 -12.22
CA LEU A 305 -7.79 -20.52 -12.48
C LEU A 305 -9.17 -20.22 -13.07
N GLY A 306 -9.41 -20.67 -14.30
CA GLY A 306 -10.70 -20.50 -14.95
C GLY A 306 -11.81 -21.17 -14.14
N ALA A 307 -13.07 -20.77 -14.37
CA ALA A 307 -14.23 -21.39 -13.70
C ALA A 307 -14.23 -22.93 -13.86
N PHE A 308 -13.70 -23.42 -14.99
CA PHE A 308 -13.54 -24.85 -15.28
C PHE A 308 -12.47 -25.54 -14.43
N ASP A 309 -11.32 -24.90 -14.18
CA ASP A 309 -10.25 -25.46 -13.35
C ASP A 309 -10.64 -25.45 -11.87
N LYS A 310 -11.37 -24.41 -11.42
CA LYS A 310 -12.00 -24.38 -10.08
C LYS A 310 -13.01 -25.52 -9.90
N PHE A 311 -13.75 -25.89 -10.95
CA PHE A 311 -14.70 -27.01 -10.91
C PHE A 311 -13.98 -28.37 -10.83
N LYS A 312 -12.88 -28.57 -11.57
CA LYS A 312 -12.07 -29.79 -11.49
C LYS A 312 -11.44 -29.99 -10.12
N ASN A 313 -10.85 -28.94 -9.55
CA ASN A 313 -10.19 -29.03 -8.24
C ASN A 313 -11.18 -29.29 -7.09
N LYS A 314 -12.48 -28.95 -7.24
CA LYS A 314 -13.52 -29.33 -6.28
C LYS A 314 -13.92 -30.81 -6.33
N LYS A 315 -13.64 -31.52 -7.42
CA LYS A 315 -14.03 -32.94 -7.59
C LYS A 315 -12.96 -33.94 -7.16
N ASN A 316 -11.72 -33.49 -6.97
CA ASN A 316 -10.65 -34.29 -6.38
C ASN A 316 -10.14 -33.64 -5.07
N PRO A 317 -10.88 -33.73 -3.96
CA PRO A 317 -10.25 -33.84 -2.67
C PRO A 317 -9.73 -35.28 -2.54
N ASP A 318 -8.41 -35.46 -2.54
CA ASP A 318 -7.79 -36.71 -2.05
C ASP A 318 -8.12 -36.93 -0.56
#